data_AF-A0A7C7G2T0-F1
#
_entry.id   AF-A0A7C7G2T0-F1
#
_cell.length_a   1.000
_cell.length_b   1.000
_cell.length_c   1.000
_cell.angle_alpha   90.00
_cell.angle_beta   90.00
_cell.angle_gamma   90.00
#
_symmetry.space_group_name_H-M   'P 1'
#
loop_
_entity.id
_entity.type
_entity.pdbx_description
1 polymer ?
#
loop_
_entity_poly.entity_id
_entity_poly.type
_entity_poly.pdbx_seq_one_letter_code
_entity_poly.pdbx_strand_id
1 'polypeptide(L)'
;MAFLDNSGDIILDAVLTDLGRTRMAQGTFNISRFGLGDDEIDYSQWVTATGSAYQDLTILQTPVFVAHTKAPNINYGLLDLARNDVLYMPSIQTSNTSKVNTAVTENNGIFYLAANSETNKNLVASTALGDAKYVLVNDELSGKVLLEEFGLKDSSNDGINPTQANTQNYLGSPGLLDKAARVRVDTRFIRSVLGPRGGSSFANTANGDPSINITLESVSATANVSSMVNYSEWTIGLMKNQVTYNPINSENNIIVTNGVVGSVGAFNFSVFKELTSISTGTRSAYYTLYGATDVVGTDARLGFSGAQKWDFIDTTVYIYGESSTAMKQINLRIIRYVSAS
;
A
#
# COMPACT_ATOMS: atom_id res chain seq x y z
N MET A 1 -6.34 -9.34 24.42
CA MET A 1 -7.50 -9.66 25.28
C MET A 1 -8.29 -10.66 24.48
N ALA A 2 -8.72 -11.77 25.05
CA ALA A 2 -9.48 -12.73 24.27
C ALA A 2 -10.59 -13.34 25.16
N PHE A 3 -11.76 -13.57 24.56
CA PHE A 3 -12.98 -14.04 25.23
C PHE A 3 -13.77 -14.91 24.25
N LEU A 4 -14.40 -15.97 24.77
CA LEU A 4 -15.37 -16.80 24.05
C LEU A 4 -16.67 -16.75 24.86
N ASP A 5 -17.76 -16.31 24.25
CA ASP A 5 -19.06 -16.13 24.91
C ASP A 5 -19.75 -17.47 25.21
N ASN A 6 -20.40 -17.58 26.37
CA ASN A 6 -21.36 -18.65 26.68
C ASN A 6 -22.41 -18.28 27.76
N SER A 7 -22.59 -17.01 28.16
CA SER A 7 -23.66 -16.63 29.11
C SER A 7 -23.89 -15.11 29.23
N GLY A 8 -25.14 -14.73 29.49
CA GLY A 8 -25.71 -13.39 29.32
C GLY A 8 -25.15 -12.18 30.11
N ASP A 9 -23.99 -12.28 30.77
CA ASP A 9 -23.25 -11.13 31.31
C ASP A 9 -21.77 -11.21 30.91
N ILE A 10 -21.26 -10.18 30.22
CA ILE A 10 -19.87 -10.10 29.76
C ILE A 10 -19.03 -9.33 30.79
N ILE A 11 -18.17 -10.04 31.52
CA ILE A 11 -17.17 -9.46 32.42
C ILE A 11 -15.80 -9.52 31.73
N LEU A 12 -15.15 -8.36 31.59
CA LEU A 12 -13.86 -8.23 30.89
C LEU A 12 -12.73 -8.00 31.88
N ASP A 13 -11.80 -8.97 31.96
CA ASP A 13 -10.56 -8.83 32.71
C ASP A 13 -9.46 -8.21 31.83
N ALA A 14 -8.98 -7.02 32.22
CA ALA A 14 -7.95 -6.29 31.48
C ALA A 14 -6.72 -6.01 32.36
N VAL A 15 -5.53 -6.07 31.75
CA VAL A 15 -4.27 -5.72 32.40
C VAL A 15 -3.76 -4.38 31.86
N LEU A 16 -3.41 -3.46 32.76
CA LEU A 16 -2.89 -2.15 32.37
C LEU A 16 -1.46 -2.23 31.84
N THR A 17 -1.14 -1.36 30.88
CA THR A 17 0.26 -1.06 30.50
C THR A 17 0.96 -0.27 31.61
N ASP A 18 2.28 -0.08 31.51
CA ASP A 18 3.04 0.73 32.49
C ASP A 18 2.51 2.17 32.58
N LEU A 19 2.16 2.76 31.44
CA LEU A 19 1.51 4.08 31.40
C LEU A 19 0.13 4.05 32.06
N GLY A 20 -0.65 2.99 31.82
CA GLY A 20 -1.95 2.79 32.47
C GLY A 20 -1.82 2.71 34.00
N ARG A 21 -0.88 1.89 34.51
CA ARG A 21 -0.56 1.79 35.95
C ARG A 21 -0.14 3.12 36.54
N THR A 22 0.67 3.90 35.81
CA THR A 22 1.11 5.24 36.23
C THR A 22 -0.07 6.20 36.38
N ARG A 23 -0.97 6.26 35.39
CA ARG A 23 -2.19 7.09 35.45
C ARG A 23 -3.14 6.65 36.56
N MET A 24 -3.21 5.34 36.81
CA MET A 24 -4.03 4.78 37.89
C MET A 24 -3.48 5.20 39.26
N ALA A 25 -2.16 5.11 39.45
CA ALA A 25 -1.50 5.57 40.66
C ALA A 25 -1.64 7.09 40.90
N GLN A 26 -1.73 7.88 39.83
CA GLN A 26 -1.97 9.33 39.87
C GLN A 26 -3.45 9.71 40.09
N GLY A 27 -4.37 8.75 40.10
CA GLY A 27 -5.81 9.01 40.24
C GLY A 27 -6.47 9.64 39.00
N THR A 28 -5.78 9.68 37.85
CA THR A 28 -6.28 10.29 36.61
C THR A 28 -6.73 9.26 35.57
N PHE A 29 -6.71 7.97 35.92
CA PHE A 29 -7.06 6.89 35.01
C PHE A 29 -8.55 6.87 34.70
N ASN A 30 -8.87 6.98 33.42
CA ASN A 30 -10.22 6.82 32.87
C ASN A 30 -10.13 6.01 31.57
N ILE A 31 -10.99 5.01 31.43
CA ILE A 31 -11.15 4.27 30.17
C ILE A 31 -12.16 5.04 29.32
N SER A 32 -11.67 5.74 28.28
CA SER A 32 -12.53 6.54 27.39
C SER A 32 -12.94 5.80 26.11
N ARG A 33 -12.15 4.80 25.71
CA ARG A 33 -12.32 4.03 24.47
C ARG A 33 -11.71 2.64 24.66
N PHE A 34 -12.23 1.66 23.94
CA PHE A 34 -11.65 0.34 23.78
C PHE A 34 -11.65 -0.01 22.30
N GLY A 35 -10.76 -0.93 21.91
CA GLY A 35 -10.72 -1.49 20.56
C GLY A 35 -10.85 -3.00 20.68
N LEU A 36 -11.54 -3.59 19.72
CA LEU A 36 -11.68 -5.04 19.57
C LEU A 36 -10.79 -5.50 18.41
N GLY A 37 -10.41 -6.77 18.43
CA GLY A 37 -9.62 -7.42 17.39
C GLY A 37 -9.99 -8.90 17.34
N ASP A 38 -9.77 -9.53 16.20
CA ASP A 38 -10.09 -10.93 15.92
C ASP A 38 -8.87 -11.68 15.34
N ASP A 39 -7.66 -11.14 15.48
CA ASP A 39 -6.40 -11.69 14.96
C ASP A 39 -6.14 -13.15 15.30
N GLU A 40 -6.80 -13.65 16.34
CA GLU A 40 -6.63 -15.00 16.87
C GLU A 40 -7.55 -16.01 16.15
N ILE A 41 -8.47 -15.52 15.32
CA ILE A 41 -9.43 -16.32 14.56
C ILE A 41 -8.91 -16.54 13.13
N ASP A 42 -8.62 -17.81 12.80
CA ASP A 42 -8.37 -18.21 11.42
C ASP A 42 -9.70 -18.54 10.70
N TYR A 43 -10.25 -17.55 10.00
CA TYR A 43 -11.49 -17.72 9.23
C TYR A 43 -11.37 -18.72 8.08
N SER A 44 -10.17 -19.14 7.67
CA SER A 44 -10.00 -20.17 6.64
C SER A 44 -10.42 -21.57 7.11
N GLN A 45 -10.53 -21.77 8.42
CA GLN A 45 -11.06 -23.00 9.03
C GLN A 45 -12.58 -23.14 8.88
N TRP A 46 -13.26 -22.14 8.31
CA TRP A 46 -14.69 -22.21 8.01
C TRP A 46 -14.97 -23.10 6.80
N VAL A 47 -15.64 -24.24 7.00
CA VAL A 47 -15.91 -25.23 5.94
C VAL A 47 -17.37 -25.20 5.51
N THR A 48 -17.67 -24.44 4.44
CA THR A 48 -19.03 -24.30 3.86
C THR A 48 -19.64 -25.61 3.35
N ALA A 49 -18.81 -26.63 3.08
CA ALA A 49 -19.23 -27.93 2.57
C ALA A 49 -19.76 -28.90 3.65
N THR A 50 -19.73 -28.52 4.93
CA THR A 50 -20.27 -29.34 6.03
C THR A 50 -21.67 -28.88 6.44
N GLY A 51 -22.41 -29.71 7.18
CA GLY A 51 -23.69 -29.30 7.76
C GLY A 51 -23.51 -28.11 8.69
N SER A 52 -24.49 -27.19 8.75
CA SER A 52 -24.36 -25.88 9.42
C SER A 52 -23.80 -25.92 10.84
N ALA A 53 -24.05 -27.00 11.59
CA ALA A 53 -23.55 -27.19 12.95
C ALA A 53 -22.05 -27.54 13.06
N TYR A 54 -21.37 -27.77 11.93
CA TYR A 54 -19.96 -28.20 11.87
C TYR A 54 -19.08 -27.21 11.10
N GLN A 55 -19.67 -26.16 10.52
CA GLN A 55 -18.97 -25.21 9.67
C GLN A 55 -17.96 -24.36 10.45
N ASP A 56 -18.23 -24.14 11.75
CA ASP A 56 -17.50 -23.27 12.66
C ASP A 56 -16.82 -24.01 13.83
N LEU A 57 -16.98 -25.33 13.92
CA LEU A 57 -16.57 -26.10 15.10
C LEU A 57 -15.09 -25.91 15.44
N THR A 58 -14.22 -25.89 14.42
CA THR A 58 -12.78 -25.66 14.58
C THR A 58 -12.49 -24.25 15.08
N ILE A 59 -13.22 -23.25 14.58
CA ILE A 59 -13.06 -21.85 15.00
C ILE A 59 -13.47 -21.69 16.46
N LEU A 60 -14.62 -22.25 16.86
CA LEU A 60 -15.11 -22.21 18.24
C LEU A 60 -14.20 -22.94 19.25
N GLN A 61 -13.40 -23.89 18.77
CA GLN A 61 -12.41 -24.62 19.58
C GLN A 61 -11.03 -23.95 19.61
N THR A 62 -10.86 -22.80 18.93
CA THR A 62 -9.57 -22.09 18.89
C THR A 62 -9.21 -21.61 20.30
N PRO A 63 -7.99 -21.91 20.80
CA PRO A 63 -7.59 -21.48 22.13
C PRO A 63 -7.52 -19.96 22.23
N VAL A 64 -8.14 -19.44 23.28
CA VAL A 64 -8.20 -18.02 23.61
C VAL A 64 -6.91 -17.63 24.35
N PHE A 65 -6.17 -16.64 23.84
CA PHE A 65 -4.92 -16.20 24.47
C PHE A 65 -5.14 -15.34 25.72
N VAL A 66 -4.23 -15.42 26.68
CA VAL A 66 -4.28 -14.61 27.91
C VAL A 66 -3.85 -13.16 27.64
N ALA A 67 -4.42 -12.21 28.39
CA ALA A 67 -4.02 -10.81 28.30
C ALA A 67 -2.57 -10.62 28.77
N HIS A 68 -1.75 -9.91 27.98
CA HIS A 68 -0.34 -9.63 28.30
C HIS A 68 -0.06 -8.13 28.37
N THR A 69 0.92 -7.73 29.18
CA THR A 69 1.24 -6.31 29.44
C THR A 69 2.27 -5.71 28.47
N LYS A 70 2.88 -6.53 27.62
CA LYS A 70 3.93 -6.14 26.67
C LYS A 70 3.46 -6.40 25.24
N ALA A 71 3.59 -5.36 24.39
CA ALA A 71 3.06 -5.26 23.02
C ALA A 71 1.52 -5.20 22.92
N PRO A 72 0.95 -4.46 21.94
CA PRO A 72 -0.48 -4.55 21.65
C PRO A 72 -0.83 -5.97 21.20
N ASN A 73 -1.76 -6.63 21.88
CA ASN A 73 -2.25 -7.97 21.54
C ASN A 73 -3.19 -7.99 20.32
N ILE A 74 -3.41 -6.82 19.71
CA ILE A 74 -4.24 -6.63 18.53
C ILE A 74 -3.34 -5.93 17.51
N ASN A 75 -2.93 -6.67 16.50
CA ASN A 75 -2.24 -6.23 15.29
C ASN A 75 -3.23 -5.63 14.30
N TYR A 76 -4.42 -6.21 14.14
CA TYR A 76 -5.50 -5.71 13.27
C TYR A 76 -6.76 -5.42 14.09
N GLY A 77 -6.97 -4.15 14.42
CA GLY A 77 -8.19 -3.73 15.12
C GLY A 77 -9.41 -3.84 14.19
N LEU A 78 -10.54 -4.26 14.74
CA LEU A 78 -11.82 -4.24 14.03
C LEU A 78 -12.18 -2.81 13.64
N LEU A 79 -12.68 -2.68 12.41
CA LEU A 79 -13.17 -1.41 11.89
C LEU A 79 -14.61 -1.17 12.35
N ASP A 80 -14.84 -0.05 13.03
CA ASP A 80 -16.19 0.41 13.36
C ASP A 80 -16.78 1.17 12.17
N LEU A 81 -17.82 0.59 11.58
CA LEU A 81 -18.63 1.23 10.55
C LEU A 81 -19.98 1.56 11.16
N ALA A 82 -20.30 2.86 11.26
CA ALA A 82 -21.60 3.32 11.74
C ALA A 82 -22.79 2.89 10.85
N ARG A 83 -22.50 2.22 9.73
CA ARG A 83 -23.45 1.83 8.69
C ARG A 83 -23.57 0.32 8.62
N ASN A 84 -24.81 -0.16 8.58
CA ASN A 84 -25.14 -1.58 8.50
C ASN A 84 -25.39 -2.06 7.06
N ASP A 85 -25.23 -1.18 6.06
CA ASP A 85 -25.50 -1.45 4.64
C ASP A 85 -24.23 -1.59 3.79
N VAL A 86 -23.06 -1.69 4.43
CA VAL A 86 -21.79 -1.95 3.74
C VAL A 86 -21.67 -3.44 3.45
N LEU A 87 -21.85 -3.82 2.18
CA LEU A 87 -21.70 -5.22 1.73
C LEU A 87 -20.29 -5.53 1.21
N TYR A 88 -19.57 -4.52 0.73
CA TYR A 88 -18.24 -4.67 0.11
C TYR A 88 -17.23 -3.71 0.72
N MET A 89 -16.03 -4.23 1.00
CA MET A 89 -14.91 -3.43 1.48
C MET A 89 -13.98 -3.05 0.33
N PRO A 90 -13.58 -1.77 0.23
CA PRO A 90 -12.59 -1.35 -0.75
C PRO A 90 -11.23 -1.98 -0.49
N SER A 91 -10.48 -2.13 -1.57
CA SER A 91 -9.09 -2.58 -1.57
C SER A 91 -8.27 -1.70 -2.52
N ILE A 92 -6.95 -1.83 -2.42
CA ILE A 92 -6.01 -1.11 -3.28
C ILE A 92 -5.29 -2.10 -4.19
N GLN A 93 -5.36 -1.92 -5.51
CA GLN A 93 -4.72 -2.78 -6.51
C GLN A 93 -3.67 -2.01 -7.32
N THR A 94 -2.51 -2.63 -7.60
CA THR A 94 -1.44 -1.95 -8.35
C THR A 94 -1.72 -2.18 -9.82
N SER A 95 -1.78 -1.11 -10.59
CA SER A 95 -1.81 -1.20 -12.03
C SER A 95 -0.41 -1.42 -12.61
N ASN A 96 -0.34 -1.89 -13.85
CA ASN A 96 0.92 -2.19 -14.50
C ASN A 96 0.98 -1.67 -15.94
N THR A 97 2.16 -1.74 -16.55
CA THR A 97 2.41 -1.26 -17.92
C THR A 97 1.56 -1.96 -18.98
N SER A 98 1.06 -3.19 -18.72
CA SER A 98 0.16 -3.89 -19.66
C SER A 98 -1.21 -3.23 -19.78
N LYS A 99 -1.54 -2.31 -18.87
CA LYS A 99 -2.82 -1.59 -18.82
C LYS A 99 -2.62 -0.09 -19.04
N VAL A 100 -1.63 0.47 -18.35
CA VAL A 100 -1.32 1.90 -18.42
C VAL A 100 0.17 2.08 -18.66
N ASN A 101 0.55 2.60 -19.83
CA ASN A 101 1.96 2.72 -20.21
C ASN A 101 2.79 3.57 -19.23
N THR A 102 2.21 4.49 -18.47
CA THR A 102 2.93 5.26 -17.45
C THR A 102 3.09 4.50 -16.13
N ALA A 103 2.35 3.41 -15.90
CA ALA A 103 2.47 2.61 -14.68
C ALA A 103 3.74 1.75 -14.70
N VAL A 104 4.44 1.70 -13.58
CA VAL A 104 5.54 0.76 -13.34
C VAL A 104 4.97 -0.64 -13.03
N THR A 105 5.72 -1.68 -13.37
CA THR A 105 5.42 -3.08 -13.06
C THR A 105 6.40 -3.56 -11.99
N GLU A 106 5.92 -4.29 -11.00
CA GLU A 106 6.81 -4.97 -10.05
C GLU A 106 7.62 -6.08 -10.73
N ASN A 107 8.82 -6.33 -10.24
CA ASN A 107 9.59 -7.50 -10.64
C ASN A 107 9.96 -8.30 -9.39
N ASN A 108 9.48 -9.54 -9.31
CA ASN A 108 9.60 -10.43 -8.15
C ASN A 108 9.10 -9.80 -6.83
N GLY A 109 7.97 -9.07 -6.88
CA GLY A 109 7.35 -8.44 -5.72
C GLY A 109 8.08 -7.20 -5.18
N ILE A 110 8.95 -6.60 -6.00
CA ILE A 110 9.76 -5.43 -5.65
C ILE A 110 9.59 -4.34 -6.72
N PHE A 111 9.43 -3.10 -6.29
CA PHE A 111 9.53 -1.91 -7.14
C PHE A 111 10.91 -1.28 -6.99
N TYR A 112 11.54 -0.94 -8.12
CA TYR A 112 12.90 -0.39 -8.12
C TYR A 112 12.84 1.13 -8.27
N LEU A 113 13.48 1.85 -7.36
CA LEU A 113 13.71 3.29 -7.44
C LEU A 113 15.19 3.56 -7.73
N ALA A 114 15.47 4.03 -8.94
CA ALA A 114 16.80 4.42 -9.35
C ALA A 114 17.23 5.69 -8.60
N ALA A 115 18.32 5.62 -7.81
CA ALA A 115 18.79 6.75 -7.02
C ALA A 115 19.25 7.95 -7.86
N ASN A 116 19.68 7.72 -9.11
CA ASN A 116 20.11 8.75 -10.05
C ASN A 116 19.98 8.28 -11.51
N SER A 117 20.26 9.18 -12.45
CA SER A 117 20.14 8.94 -13.89
C SER A 117 21.12 7.88 -14.42
N GLU A 118 22.34 7.78 -13.89
CA GLU A 118 23.29 6.72 -14.25
C GLU A 118 22.75 5.34 -13.86
N THR A 119 22.20 5.23 -12.66
CA THR A 119 21.57 4.01 -12.17
C THR A 119 20.39 3.63 -13.06
N ASN A 120 19.51 4.58 -13.38
CA ASN A 120 18.37 4.34 -14.27
C ASN A 120 18.83 3.76 -15.61
N LYS A 121 19.81 4.40 -16.26
CA LYS A 121 20.37 3.93 -17.53
C LYS A 121 20.89 2.49 -17.45
N ASN A 122 21.57 2.13 -16.36
CA ASN A 122 22.13 0.78 -16.19
C ASN A 122 21.06 -0.25 -15.82
N LEU A 123 19.99 0.14 -15.11
CA LEU A 123 18.87 -0.77 -14.77
C LEU A 123 18.05 -1.14 -15.99
N VAL A 124 17.79 -0.18 -16.88
CA VAL A 124 17.01 -0.39 -18.11
C VAL A 124 17.79 -1.17 -19.16
N ALA A 125 19.12 -1.30 -19.01
CA ALA A 125 19.92 -2.13 -19.89
C ALA A 125 19.52 -3.61 -19.80
N SER A 126 19.66 -4.35 -20.91
CA SER A 126 19.36 -5.79 -21.00
C SER A 126 20.21 -6.65 -20.06
N THR A 127 21.29 -6.11 -19.51
CA THR A 127 22.15 -6.75 -18.51
C THR A 127 21.62 -6.61 -17.07
N ALA A 128 20.45 -6.00 -16.88
CA ALA A 128 19.78 -5.84 -15.59
C ALA A 128 18.27 -6.12 -15.72
N LEU A 129 17.40 -5.12 -15.54
CA LEU A 129 15.94 -5.29 -15.66
C LEU A 129 15.46 -5.29 -17.12
N GLY A 130 16.27 -4.73 -18.04
CA GLY A 130 16.04 -4.81 -19.50
C GLY A 130 14.90 -3.97 -20.05
N ASP A 131 14.13 -3.27 -19.21
CA ASP A 131 12.97 -2.48 -19.63
C ASP A 131 12.68 -1.37 -18.61
N ALA A 132 12.34 -0.18 -19.12
CA ALA A 132 11.98 0.98 -18.29
C ALA A 132 10.68 0.77 -17.50
N LYS A 133 9.84 -0.20 -17.88
CA LYS A 133 8.60 -0.49 -17.15
C LYS A 133 8.80 -0.96 -15.72
N TYR A 134 10.01 -1.38 -15.32
CA TYR A 134 10.28 -1.88 -13.97
C TYR A 134 10.89 -0.83 -13.02
N VAL A 135 11.17 0.38 -13.53
CA VAL A 135 12.02 1.36 -12.83
C VAL A 135 11.26 2.66 -12.62
N LEU A 136 11.15 3.06 -11.35
CA LEU A 136 10.87 4.43 -10.94
C LEU A 136 12.19 5.22 -10.90
N VAL A 137 12.13 6.50 -11.21
CA VAL A 137 13.30 7.38 -11.21
C VAL A 137 13.13 8.42 -10.12
N ASN A 138 14.18 8.57 -9.31
CA ASN A 138 14.23 9.54 -8.21
C ASN A 138 13.87 10.96 -8.67
N ASP A 139 12.95 11.60 -7.96
CA ASP A 139 12.53 13.01 -8.17
C ASP A 139 11.95 13.29 -9.56
N GLU A 140 11.51 12.26 -10.29
CA GLU A 140 10.96 12.42 -11.63
C GLU A 140 9.46 12.75 -11.58
N LEU A 141 9.11 13.92 -12.15
CA LEU A 141 7.74 14.45 -12.13
C LEU A 141 6.89 13.99 -13.33
N SER A 142 7.54 13.50 -14.39
CA SER A 142 6.89 13.12 -15.65
C SER A 142 7.58 11.89 -16.23
N GLY A 143 7.36 10.74 -15.60
CA GLY A 143 7.95 9.47 -15.99
C GLY A 143 7.06 8.28 -15.61
N LYS A 144 7.67 7.15 -15.29
CA LYS A 144 6.94 6.00 -14.74
C LYS A 144 6.48 6.32 -13.32
N VAL A 145 5.28 5.86 -12.98
CA VAL A 145 4.65 6.08 -11.67
C VAL A 145 4.16 4.76 -11.10
N LEU A 146 4.16 4.67 -9.78
CA LEU A 146 3.42 3.64 -9.06
C LEU A 146 1.93 4.01 -9.11
N LEU A 147 1.15 3.25 -9.85
CA LEU A 147 -0.26 3.51 -10.07
C LEU A 147 -1.10 2.55 -9.23
N GLU A 148 -1.93 3.09 -8.35
CA GLU A 148 -2.78 2.31 -7.44
C GLU A 148 -4.25 2.66 -7.64
N GLU A 149 -5.07 1.64 -7.82
CA GLU A 149 -6.52 1.74 -7.98
C GLU A 149 -7.21 1.49 -6.64
N PHE A 150 -8.10 2.41 -6.25
CA PHE A 150 -8.88 2.35 -5.02
C PHE A 150 -10.32 1.98 -5.37
N GLY A 151 -10.76 0.80 -4.95
CA GLY A 151 -12.07 0.28 -5.37
C GLY A 151 -12.43 -1.10 -4.85
N LEU A 152 -13.52 -1.65 -5.37
CA LEU A 152 -14.00 -2.98 -5.06
C LEU A 152 -13.38 -3.98 -6.03
N LYS A 153 -12.51 -4.84 -5.50
CA LYS A 153 -11.87 -5.91 -6.26
C LYS A 153 -12.87 -7.01 -6.56
N ASP A 154 -12.82 -7.55 -7.79
CA ASP A 154 -13.61 -8.70 -8.24
C ASP A 154 -15.13 -8.51 -8.17
N SER A 155 -15.62 -7.29 -7.94
CA SER A 155 -17.06 -6.99 -7.83
C SER A 155 -17.82 -7.26 -9.13
N SER A 156 -17.12 -7.27 -10.28
CA SER A 156 -17.73 -7.65 -11.56
C SER A 156 -18.18 -9.12 -11.57
N ASN A 157 -17.56 -10.00 -10.77
CA ASN A 157 -17.99 -11.39 -10.64
C ASN A 157 -19.38 -11.51 -9.97
N ASP A 158 -19.74 -10.50 -9.19
CA ASP A 158 -21.06 -10.37 -8.55
C ASP A 158 -22.04 -9.54 -9.39
N GLY A 159 -21.71 -9.26 -10.66
CA GLY A 159 -22.52 -8.45 -11.56
C GLY A 159 -22.43 -6.94 -11.34
N ILE A 160 -21.50 -6.47 -10.51
CA ILE A 160 -21.30 -5.05 -10.23
C ILE A 160 -20.29 -4.47 -11.22
N ASN A 161 -20.80 -4.07 -12.38
CA ASN A 161 -19.99 -3.47 -13.42
C ASN A 161 -19.46 -2.07 -13.03
N PRO A 162 -18.28 -1.65 -13.51
CA PRO A 162 -17.67 -0.31 -13.34
C PRO A 162 -18.44 0.84 -14.03
N THR A 163 -19.70 1.02 -13.68
CA THR A 163 -20.50 2.18 -14.10
C THR A 163 -20.37 3.32 -13.10
N GLN A 164 -20.62 4.56 -13.53
CA GLN A 164 -20.67 5.71 -12.63
C GLN A 164 -21.74 5.56 -11.53
N ALA A 165 -22.88 4.94 -11.87
CA ALA A 165 -23.95 4.66 -10.93
C ALA A 165 -23.49 3.68 -9.83
N ASN A 166 -22.84 2.58 -10.22
CA ASN A 166 -22.32 1.61 -9.25
C ASN A 166 -21.19 2.22 -8.40
N THR A 167 -20.31 3.02 -9.00
CA THR A 167 -19.28 3.76 -8.25
C THR A 167 -19.91 4.64 -7.17
N GLN A 168 -20.96 5.38 -7.51
CA GLN A 168 -21.67 6.20 -6.53
C GLN A 168 -22.40 5.34 -5.49
N ASN A 169 -23.07 4.25 -5.88
CA ASN A 169 -23.88 3.45 -4.96
C ASN A 169 -23.04 2.65 -3.95
N TYR A 170 -21.90 2.12 -4.39
CA TYR A 170 -21.07 1.22 -3.57
C TYR A 170 -19.88 1.89 -2.90
N LEU A 171 -19.37 3.01 -3.44
CA LEU A 171 -18.25 3.75 -2.85
C LEU A 171 -18.68 5.13 -2.36
N GLY A 172 -19.38 5.89 -3.20
CA GLY A 172 -19.76 7.28 -2.88
C GLY A 172 -20.76 7.40 -1.72
N SER A 173 -21.93 6.80 -1.88
CA SER A 173 -23.04 6.85 -0.93
C SER A 173 -22.68 6.23 0.42
N PRO A 174 -21.93 5.11 0.51
CA PRO A 174 -21.45 4.55 1.77
C PRO A 174 -20.37 5.38 2.46
N GLY A 175 -19.79 6.38 1.78
CA GLY A 175 -18.68 7.18 2.32
C GLY A 175 -17.32 6.47 2.24
N LEU A 176 -17.19 5.51 1.33
CA LEU A 176 -15.99 4.69 1.13
C LEU A 176 -15.13 5.16 -0.06
N LEU A 177 -15.54 6.22 -0.75
CA LEU A 177 -14.81 6.80 -1.87
C LEU A 177 -13.62 7.63 -1.40
N ASP A 178 -12.42 7.10 -1.59
CA ASP A 178 -11.17 7.81 -1.27
C ASP A 178 -10.91 8.97 -2.25
N LYS A 179 -10.76 10.19 -1.72
CA LYS A 179 -10.33 11.37 -2.50
C LYS A 179 -8.87 11.73 -2.28
N ALA A 180 -8.29 11.23 -1.19
CA ALA A 180 -6.88 11.31 -0.88
C ALA A 180 -6.41 9.96 -0.35
N ALA A 181 -5.10 9.74 -0.43
CA ALA A 181 -4.42 8.63 0.22
C ALA A 181 -3.35 9.17 1.19
N ARG A 182 -3.19 8.48 2.31
CA ARG A 182 -2.08 8.69 3.24
C ARG A 182 -0.97 7.73 2.88
N VAL A 183 0.20 8.26 2.55
CA VAL A 183 1.39 7.48 2.20
C VAL A 183 2.40 7.62 3.32
N ARG A 184 2.75 6.50 3.96
CA ARG A 184 3.77 6.45 5.00
C ARG A 184 5.05 5.87 4.44
N VAL A 185 6.13 6.60 4.63
CA VAL A 185 7.47 6.23 4.14
C VAL A 185 8.50 6.43 5.24
N ASP A 186 9.60 5.67 5.13
CA ASP A 186 10.75 5.81 6.02
C ASP A 186 11.54 7.08 5.69
N THR A 187 11.56 8.02 6.64
CA THR A 187 12.17 9.34 6.50
C THR A 187 13.68 9.33 6.65
N ARG A 188 14.31 8.17 6.86
CA ARG A 188 15.77 8.04 6.74
C ARG A 188 16.21 8.05 5.29
N PHE A 189 15.35 7.59 4.38
CA PHE A 189 15.70 7.37 2.98
C PHE A 189 14.88 8.25 2.03
N ILE A 190 13.58 8.36 2.29
CA ILE A 190 12.64 9.12 1.47
C ILE A 190 12.53 10.55 2.02
N ARG A 191 12.85 11.52 1.17
CA ARG A 191 12.76 12.95 1.45
C ARG A 191 11.35 13.48 1.19
N SER A 192 10.71 13.01 0.11
CA SER A 192 9.40 13.48 -0.31
C SER A 192 8.64 12.39 -1.07
N VAL A 193 7.32 12.43 -0.97
CA VAL A 193 6.43 11.65 -1.83
C VAL A 193 5.83 12.60 -2.89
N LEU A 194 5.86 12.14 -4.14
CA LEU A 194 5.32 12.84 -5.29
C LEU A 194 3.92 12.31 -5.59
N GLY A 195 2.95 13.22 -5.74
CA GLY A 195 1.55 12.92 -6.00
C GLY A 195 1.05 13.60 -7.28
N PRO A 196 -0.14 13.25 -7.79
CA PRO A 196 -0.66 13.85 -9.02
C PRO A 196 -0.96 15.34 -8.82
N ARG A 197 -0.42 16.15 -9.72
CA ARG A 197 -0.65 17.59 -9.78
C ARG A 197 -2.04 17.88 -10.34
N GLY A 198 -2.61 19.03 -9.93
CA GLY A 198 -3.83 19.58 -10.54
C GLY A 198 -3.77 19.61 -12.07
N GLY A 199 -4.75 18.97 -12.72
CA GLY A 199 -4.80 18.78 -14.16
C GLY A 199 -4.49 17.36 -14.65
N SER A 200 -3.96 16.49 -13.78
CA SER A 200 -3.84 15.06 -14.10
C SER A 200 -5.23 14.41 -14.27
N SER A 201 -5.36 13.50 -15.22
CA SER A 201 -6.61 12.86 -15.60
C SER A 201 -6.46 11.36 -15.79
N PHE A 202 -7.47 10.62 -15.34
CA PHE A 202 -7.59 9.18 -15.57
C PHE A 202 -8.98 8.89 -16.14
N ALA A 203 -9.08 8.93 -17.47
CA ALA A 203 -10.33 8.85 -18.18
C ALA A 203 -10.20 7.97 -19.43
N ASN A 204 -11.34 7.60 -20.01
CA ASN A 204 -11.42 7.18 -21.41
C ASN A 204 -12.06 8.28 -22.27
N THR A 205 -11.79 8.26 -23.58
CA THR A 205 -12.45 9.13 -24.56
C THR A 205 -13.88 8.69 -24.79
N ALA A 206 -14.68 9.50 -25.52
CA ALA A 206 -16.03 9.12 -25.92
C ALA A 206 -16.08 7.80 -26.73
N ASN A 207 -14.96 7.44 -27.39
CA ASN A 207 -14.83 6.20 -28.14
C ASN A 207 -14.35 5.03 -27.27
N GLY A 208 -14.03 5.25 -25.98
CA GLY A 208 -13.52 4.22 -25.08
C GLY A 208 -12.00 4.06 -25.06
N ASP A 209 -11.26 4.87 -25.83
CA ASP A 209 -9.79 4.85 -25.82
C ASP A 209 -9.23 5.47 -24.53
N PRO A 210 -8.07 5.02 -24.01
CA PRO A 210 -7.44 5.64 -22.84
C PRO A 210 -7.07 7.10 -23.07
N SER A 211 -7.47 7.97 -22.15
CA SER A 211 -7.03 9.37 -22.03
C SER A 211 -6.43 9.60 -20.64
N ILE A 212 -5.17 9.20 -20.51
CA ILE A 212 -4.44 9.20 -19.24
C ILE A 212 -3.33 10.24 -19.32
N ASN A 213 -3.41 11.26 -18.47
CA ASN A 213 -2.37 12.28 -18.32
C ASN A 213 -2.00 12.35 -16.84
N ILE A 214 -0.74 12.05 -16.52
CA ILE A 214 -0.26 12.06 -15.14
C ILE A 214 0.98 12.93 -15.10
N THR A 215 0.91 14.02 -14.35
CA THR A 215 2.07 14.84 -13.99
C THR A 215 2.12 14.93 -12.47
N LEU A 216 3.29 14.72 -11.89
CA LEU A 216 3.43 14.72 -10.44
C LEU A 216 3.93 16.08 -9.92
N GLU A 217 3.68 16.31 -8.63
CA GLU A 217 4.27 17.39 -7.85
C GLU A 217 4.71 16.87 -6.47
N SER A 218 5.69 17.54 -5.88
CA SER A 218 6.14 17.21 -4.53
C SER A 218 5.10 17.66 -3.51
N VAL A 219 4.72 16.76 -2.60
CA VAL A 219 3.78 17.04 -1.53
C VAL A 219 4.54 17.22 -0.22
N SER A 220 4.09 18.13 0.64
CA SER A 220 4.70 18.33 1.96
C SER A 220 4.25 17.24 2.93
N ALA A 221 5.12 16.87 3.87
CA ALA A 221 4.79 15.89 4.91
C ALA A 221 3.66 16.44 5.80
N THR A 222 2.67 15.60 6.11
CA THR A 222 1.53 15.95 6.94
C THR A 222 1.87 15.81 8.43
N ALA A 223 2.47 14.68 8.83
CA ALA A 223 2.78 14.39 10.23
C ALA A 223 3.81 13.25 10.39
N ASN A 224 4.48 13.19 11.54
CA ASN A 224 5.22 12.00 11.98
C ASN A 224 4.24 10.91 12.44
N VAL A 225 4.54 9.64 12.17
CA VAL A 225 3.69 8.51 12.55
C VAL A 225 4.11 7.96 13.91
N SER A 226 3.34 8.24 14.97
CA SER A 226 3.73 7.86 16.34
C SER A 226 3.84 6.36 16.58
N SER A 227 3.17 5.53 15.78
CA SER A 227 3.20 4.07 15.88
C SER A 227 4.37 3.43 15.13
N MET A 228 5.10 4.18 14.30
CA MET A 228 6.15 3.65 13.43
C MET A 228 7.40 4.53 13.51
N VAL A 229 8.48 3.96 14.07
CA VAL A 229 9.75 4.68 14.24
C VAL A 229 10.32 5.06 12.87
N ASN A 230 10.75 6.32 12.71
CA ASN A 230 11.29 6.88 11.47
C ASN A 230 10.31 6.95 10.29
N TYR A 231 9.00 6.78 10.51
CA TYR A 231 8.01 6.96 9.47
C TYR A 231 7.30 8.31 9.61
N SER A 232 7.08 8.97 8.47
CA SER A 232 6.18 10.11 8.35
C SER A 232 5.13 9.83 7.31
N GLU A 233 4.02 10.56 7.41
CA GLU A 233 2.84 10.44 6.58
C GLU A 233 2.71 11.67 5.66
N TRP A 234 2.43 11.41 4.39
CA TRP A 234 2.09 12.40 3.38
C TRP A 234 0.65 12.17 2.93
N THR A 235 -0.14 13.24 2.84
CA THR A 235 -1.51 13.16 2.30
C THR A 235 -1.50 13.60 0.84
N ILE A 236 -1.83 12.69 -0.06
CA ILE A 236 -1.77 12.90 -1.51
C ILE A 236 -3.18 12.86 -2.09
N GLY A 237 -3.53 13.85 -2.92
CA GLY A 237 -4.78 13.84 -3.66
C GLY A 237 -4.83 12.69 -4.67
N LEU A 238 -5.98 12.04 -4.80
CA LEU A 238 -6.21 11.01 -5.80
C LEU A 238 -6.91 11.60 -7.02
N MET A 239 -6.66 11.02 -8.19
CA MET A 239 -7.42 11.33 -9.39
C MET A 239 -8.75 10.59 -9.35
N LYS A 240 -9.84 11.26 -9.72
CA LYS A 240 -11.12 10.57 -9.92
C LYS A 240 -10.98 9.59 -11.07
N ASN A 241 -11.42 8.34 -10.88
CA ASN A 241 -11.55 7.41 -11.99
C ASN A 241 -12.75 7.84 -12.86
N GLN A 242 -12.47 8.25 -14.10
CA GLN A 242 -13.48 8.59 -15.10
C GLN A 242 -13.50 7.60 -16.26
N VAL A 243 -12.80 6.47 -16.14
CA VAL A 243 -12.93 5.36 -17.08
C VAL A 243 -14.30 4.72 -16.85
N THR A 244 -15.20 4.91 -17.81
CA THR A 244 -16.57 4.37 -17.73
C THR A 244 -16.76 3.19 -18.67
N TYR A 245 -17.42 2.14 -18.18
CA TYR A 245 -18.64 1.56 -18.73
C TYR A 245 -18.82 1.61 -20.26
N ASN A 246 -18.00 1.01 -21.13
CA ASN A 246 -18.24 1.01 -22.59
C ASN A 246 -18.54 -0.40 -23.14
N PRO A 247 -19.78 -0.68 -23.59
CA PRO A 247 -20.14 -1.99 -24.13
C PRO A 247 -19.44 -2.33 -25.47
N ILE A 248 -18.82 -1.36 -26.14
CA ILE A 248 -18.14 -1.53 -27.44
C ILE A 248 -16.65 -1.84 -27.26
N ASN A 249 -16.02 -1.33 -26.20
CA ASN A 249 -14.59 -1.47 -25.95
C ASN A 249 -14.34 -1.97 -24.53
N SER A 250 -13.58 -3.04 -24.40
CA SER A 250 -13.29 -3.65 -23.09
C SER A 250 -12.55 -2.69 -22.16
N GLU A 251 -13.17 -2.36 -21.03
CA GLU A 251 -12.57 -1.54 -19.96
C GLU A 251 -11.38 -2.18 -19.26
N ASN A 252 -11.22 -3.49 -19.43
CA ASN A 252 -10.07 -4.24 -18.96
C ASN A 252 -8.77 -3.78 -19.64
N ASN A 253 -8.82 -2.83 -20.58
CA ASN A 253 -7.62 -2.24 -21.16
C ASN A 253 -6.91 -1.28 -20.21
N ILE A 254 -7.62 -0.65 -19.26
CA ILE A 254 -7.06 0.43 -18.42
C ILE A 254 -7.07 0.05 -16.93
N ILE A 255 -8.17 -0.54 -16.47
CA ILE A 255 -8.36 -0.89 -15.06
C ILE A 255 -7.89 -2.34 -14.82
N VAL A 256 -7.15 -2.55 -13.73
CA VAL A 256 -6.69 -3.88 -13.30
C VAL A 256 -7.68 -4.53 -12.36
N THR A 257 -8.28 -3.73 -11.50
CA THR A 257 -9.35 -4.12 -10.60
C THR A 257 -10.53 -4.61 -11.43
N ASN A 258 -10.81 -5.90 -11.38
CA ASN A 258 -11.99 -6.49 -12.02
C ASN A 258 -13.27 -6.08 -11.26
N GLY A 259 -13.64 -4.80 -11.34
CA GLY A 259 -14.72 -4.25 -10.52
C GLY A 259 -14.77 -2.73 -10.54
N VAL A 260 -15.46 -2.17 -9.54
CA VAL A 260 -15.70 -0.74 -9.44
C VAL A 260 -14.48 -0.02 -8.86
N VAL A 261 -13.87 0.88 -9.63
CA VAL A 261 -12.79 1.76 -9.15
C VAL A 261 -13.30 3.19 -9.02
N GLY A 262 -13.16 3.77 -7.83
CA GLY A 262 -13.60 5.14 -7.57
C GLY A 262 -12.53 6.19 -7.85
N SER A 263 -11.28 5.88 -7.49
CA SER A 263 -10.16 6.80 -7.57
C SER A 263 -8.87 6.06 -7.88
N VAL A 264 -7.90 6.79 -8.45
CA VAL A 264 -6.59 6.27 -8.81
C VAL A 264 -5.50 7.19 -8.24
N GLY A 265 -4.55 6.60 -7.53
CA GLY A 265 -3.35 7.27 -7.03
C GLY A 265 -2.18 7.05 -7.96
N ALA A 266 -1.40 8.10 -8.21
CA ALA A 266 -0.13 8.02 -8.92
C ALA A 266 0.98 8.54 -8.02
N PHE A 267 1.97 7.70 -7.75
CA PHE A 267 3.01 7.99 -6.78
C PHE A 267 4.40 7.86 -7.42
N ASN A 268 5.30 8.73 -7.01
CA ASN A 268 6.74 8.54 -7.15
C ASN A 268 7.43 9.10 -5.89
N PHE A 269 8.74 8.94 -5.78
CA PHE A 269 9.47 9.28 -4.56
C PHE A 269 10.74 10.06 -4.86
N SER A 270 11.09 10.93 -3.92
CA SER A 270 12.37 11.62 -3.91
C SER A 270 13.18 11.14 -2.72
N VAL A 271 14.40 10.66 -2.94
CA VAL A 271 15.33 10.25 -1.88
C VAL A 271 16.21 11.44 -1.44
N PHE A 272 16.88 11.30 -0.29
CA PHE A 272 17.88 12.27 0.13
C PHE A 272 19.10 12.27 -0.80
N LYS A 273 19.69 13.45 -1.02
CA LYS A 273 20.84 13.68 -1.92
C LYS A 273 22.04 12.79 -1.59
N GLU A 274 22.21 12.39 -0.34
CA GLU A 274 23.28 11.50 0.10
C GLU A 274 23.19 10.12 -0.57
N LEU A 275 21.98 9.65 -0.89
CA LEU A 275 21.76 8.37 -1.57
C LEU A 275 21.95 8.47 -3.09
N THR A 276 22.03 9.68 -3.67
CA THR A 276 22.00 9.88 -5.13
C THR A 276 23.38 9.89 -5.79
N SER A 277 24.45 9.51 -5.08
CA SER A 277 25.81 9.51 -5.61
C SER A 277 25.96 8.60 -6.83
N ILE A 278 26.62 9.06 -7.89
CA ILE A 278 27.01 8.24 -9.06
C ILE A 278 28.13 7.25 -8.71
N SER A 279 28.45 6.32 -9.60
CA SER A 279 29.48 5.27 -9.45
C SER A 279 30.84 5.80 -8.96
N THR A 280 31.31 6.91 -9.53
CA THR A 280 32.58 7.56 -9.20
C THR A 280 32.51 8.47 -7.96
N GLY A 281 31.31 8.68 -7.42
CA GLY A 281 31.09 9.48 -6.22
C GLY A 281 31.31 8.70 -4.93
N THR A 282 31.38 9.44 -3.81
CA THR A 282 31.44 8.82 -2.48
C THR A 282 30.11 8.17 -2.14
N ARG A 283 30.14 6.85 -1.91
CA ARG A 283 29.00 6.06 -1.43
C ARG A 283 28.53 6.56 -0.06
N SER A 284 27.22 6.71 0.12
CA SER A 284 26.64 6.98 1.45
C SER A 284 26.77 5.78 2.39
N ALA A 285 27.10 6.04 3.65
CA ALA A 285 27.14 5.03 4.71
C ALA A 285 25.80 4.34 4.93
N TYR A 286 24.67 4.93 4.52
CA TYR A 286 23.35 4.31 4.66
C TYR A 286 23.21 3.00 3.89
N TYR A 287 23.87 2.86 2.74
CA TYR A 287 23.88 1.57 2.02
C TYR A 287 24.54 0.46 2.83
N THR A 288 25.58 0.80 3.61
CA THR A 288 26.26 -0.16 4.50
C THR A 288 25.46 -0.42 5.78
N LEU A 289 24.84 0.61 6.35
CA LEU A 289 24.12 0.50 7.63
C LEU A 289 22.74 -0.16 7.51
N TYR A 290 22.04 0.06 6.40
CA TYR A 290 20.63 -0.32 6.23
C TYR A 290 20.35 -1.15 4.98
N GLY A 291 21.38 -1.49 4.21
CA GLY A 291 21.23 -2.15 2.93
C GLY A 291 22.33 -3.16 2.65
N ALA A 292 22.64 -3.32 1.37
CA ALA A 292 23.77 -4.12 0.91
C ALA A 292 24.59 -3.31 -0.09
N THR A 293 25.90 -3.55 -0.09
CA THR A 293 26.86 -2.87 -0.97
C THR A 293 27.62 -3.85 -1.84
N ASP A 294 28.07 -3.39 -3.01
CA ASP A 294 28.89 -4.16 -3.95
C ASP A 294 28.26 -5.52 -4.35
N VAL A 295 26.93 -5.58 -4.36
CA VAL A 295 26.18 -6.79 -4.72
C VAL A 295 26.29 -7.01 -6.22
N VAL A 296 26.87 -8.13 -6.61
CA VAL A 296 27.02 -8.49 -8.03
C VAL A 296 25.66 -8.89 -8.58
N GLY A 297 25.36 -8.49 -9.81
CA GLY A 297 24.09 -8.74 -10.49
C GLY A 297 23.71 -10.22 -10.61
N THR A 298 24.60 -11.17 -10.37
CA THR A 298 24.27 -12.60 -10.32
C THR A 298 23.68 -13.04 -8.98
N ASP A 299 23.71 -12.17 -7.97
CA ASP A 299 23.12 -12.41 -6.67
C ASP A 299 21.59 -12.35 -6.75
N ALA A 300 20.94 -13.45 -6.34
CA ALA A 300 19.49 -13.59 -6.37
C ALA A 300 18.75 -12.47 -5.61
N ARG A 301 19.41 -11.84 -4.62
CA ARG A 301 18.82 -10.73 -3.86
C ARG A 301 18.42 -9.56 -4.74
N LEU A 302 19.09 -9.32 -5.88
CA LEU A 302 18.79 -8.20 -6.76
C LEU A 302 17.52 -8.37 -7.59
N GLY A 303 17.02 -9.60 -7.74
CA GLY A 303 15.80 -9.89 -8.50
C GLY A 303 15.97 -9.78 -10.03
N PHE A 304 17.19 -9.59 -10.52
CA PHE A 304 17.59 -9.64 -11.93
C PHE A 304 19.01 -10.21 -12.05
N SER A 305 19.46 -10.50 -13.26
CA SER A 305 20.76 -11.14 -13.51
C SER A 305 21.69 -10.27 -14.36
N GLY A 306 22.90 -10.01 -13.87
CA GLY A 306 23.91 -9.17 -14.54
C GLY A 306 25.32 -9.29 -13.98
N ALA A 307 26.33 -8.80 -14.69
CA ALA A 307 27.71 -8.78 -14.18
C ALA A 307 28.03 -7.51 -13.34
N GLN A 308 27.18 -6.49 -13.43
CA GLN A 308 27.36 -5.19 -12.78
C GLN A 308 27.23 -5.28 -11.25
N LYS A 309 27.85 -4.34 -10.54
CA LYS A 309 27.74 -4.22 -9.07
C LYS A 309 26.76 -3.12 -8.67
N TRP A 310 26.02 -3.38 -7.60
CA TRP A 310 24.94 -2.54 -7.12
C TRP A 310 24.96 -2.38 -5.60
N ASP A 311 24.56 -1.21 -5.13
CA ASP A 311 24.18 -0.99 -3.75
C ASP A 311 22.66 -0.84 -3.69
N PHE A 312 22.02 -1.38 -2.67
CA PHE A 312 20.58 -1.19 -2.49
C PHE A 312 20.16 -1.11 -1.03
N ILE A 313 19.04 -0.43 -0.78
CA ILE A 313 18.33 -0.37 0.50
C ILE A 313 16.89 -0.77 0.21
N ASP A 314 16.37 -1.70 1.00
CA ASP A 314 14.97 -2.10 0.95
C ASP A 314 14.17 -1.35 2.01
N THR A 315 13.03 -0.79 1.62
CA THR A 315 12.11 -0.07 2.50
C THR A 315 10.67 -0.40 2.12
N THR A 316 9.75 -0.34 3.09
CA THR A 316 8.33 -0.56 2.84
C THR A 316 7.59 0.77 2.81
N VAL A 317 6.75 0.96 1.79
CA VAL A 317 5.81 2.06 1.68
C VAL A 317 4.43 1.55 2.05
N TYR A 318 3.71 2.31 2.88
CA TYR A 318 2.35 1.99 3.27
C TYR A 318 1.39 3.01 2.69
N ILE A 319 0.36 2.55 2.00
CA ILE A 319 -0.67 3.41 1.40
C ILE A 319 -1.99 3.10 2.08
N TYR A 320 -2.69 4.16 2.51
CA TYR A 320 -4.01 4.06 3.12
C TYR A 320 -5.01 4.93 2.36
N GLY A 321 -6.19 4.40 2.08
CA GLY A 321 -7.36 5.20 1.74
C GLY A 321 -7.75 6.09 2.92
N GLU A 322 -8.07 7.36 2.67
CA GLU A 322 -8.50 8.28 3.73
C GLU A 322 -9.92 7.94 4.25
N SER A 323 -10.82 7.53 3.35
CA SER A 323 -12.22 7.25 3.66
C SER A 323 -12.48 5.76 3.82
N SER A 324 -11.93 4.92 2.94
CA SER A 324 -12.12 3.46 3.01
C SER A 324 -11.28 2.79 4.09
N THR A 325 -10.21 3.45 4.55
CA THR A 325 -9.15 2.89 5.41
C THR A 325 -8.41 1.69 4.80
N ALA A 326 -8.70 1.33 3.54
CA ALA A 326 -8.02 0.25 2.84
C ALA A 326 -6.51 0.48 2.86
N MET A 327 -5.75 -0.58 3.13
CA MET A 327 -4.30 -0.51 3.30
C MET A 327 -3.60 -1.37 2.26
N LYS A 328 -2.45 -0.89 1.79
CA LYS A 328 -1.52 -1.68 1.00
C LYS A 328 -0.07 -1.44 1.40
N GLN A 329 0.70 -2.51 1.38
CA GLN A 329 2.15 -2.48 1.57
C GLN A 329 2.84 -2.65 0.23
N ILE A 330 3.91 -1.88 0.02
CA ILE A 330 4.69 -1.90 -1.20
C ILE A 330 6.16 -2.00 -0.83
N ASN A 331 6.83 -3.00 -1.38
CA ASN A 331 8.26 -3.18 -1.21
C ASN A 331 9.00 -2.31 -2.24
N LEU A 332 9.69 -1.30 -1.73
CA LEU A 332 10.45 -0.35 -2.55
C LEU A 332 11.94 -0.57 -2.32
N ARG A 333 12.68 -0.78 -3.41
CA ARG A 333 14.13 -0.90 -3.41
C ARG A 333 14.77 0.35 -3.96
N ILE A 334 15.48 1.08 -3.12
CA ILE A 334 16.32 2.20 -3.54
C ILE A 334 17.66 1.61 -3.99
N ILE A 335 17.98 1.73 -5.27
CA ILE A 335 19.16 1.08 -5.87
C ILE A 335 20.10 2.11 -6.47
N ARG A 336 21.40 1.83 -6.37
CA ARG A 336 22.51 2.63 -6.93
C ARG A 336 23.45 1.73 -7.71
N TYR A 337 23.81 2.16 -8.91
CA TYR A 337 24.86 1.53 -9.70
C TYR A 337 26.25 1.84 -9.13
N VAL A 338 27.10 0.81 -9.01
CA VAL A 338 28.46 0.95 -8.45
C VAL A 338 29.50 0.92 -9.56
N SER A 339 29.55 -0.17 -10.31
CA SER A 339 30.55 -0.35 -11.37
C SER A 339 30.15 -1.47 -12.31
N ALA A 340 30.79 -1.51 -13.46
CA ALA A 340 30.84 -2.72 -14.26
C ALA A 340 31.69 -3.77 -13.52
N SER A 341 31.52 -5.04 -13.89
CA SER A 341 32.44 -6.12 -13.50
C SER A 341 33.86 -5.81 -13.94
#